data_AF-A0AAD6HHW1-F1
#
_entry.id   AF-A0AAD6HHW1-F1
#
_cell.length_a   1.000
_cell.length_b   1.000
_cell.length_c   1.000
_cell.angle_alpha   90.00
_cell.angle_beta   90.00
_cell.angle_gamma   90.00
#
_symmetry.space_group_name_H-M   'P 1'
#
loop_
_entity.id
_entity.type
_entity.pdbx_description
1 polymer ?
#
loop_
_entity_poly.entity_id
_entity_poly.type
_entity_poly.pdbx_seq_one_letter_code
_entity_poly.pdbx_strand_id
1 'polypeptide(L)'
;MAGTGKSTISRTVARSLEKSLLLVGFFFKRGEGDRGNATKLFPTISRRLAIFIPDLAVSLREALSRDPDIPMRSLREQFKGLLLQPLQGLRTVSSQIPAIVLIIDALDECENIRLILQLLPQMLQIKTIRHRIFLTSRPELPIRLGFSKMANHEYQDIALHEIPDEVTLHDISIFLKDRFRKIQDEKHVPANWPGDDMIQSLVEMSVPLFISAATICRFIELKHNPVKSLTDLMKDQTKHVTKMDKTYLPIFSCDFYVDKKMMKTKFFNCSTKLSTLLELDTELLTNLLDRFQSVLSLPSDRNIPVRILHLSFRDFLLQTRSKFFVQEKHTREEIIIHCLNHMRLELKRNICNLESFGTERTAINSALIAQCLQPELHYSCRY
;
A
#
# COMPACT_ATOMS: atom_id res chain seq x y z
N MET A 1 12.69 -8.23 1.35
CA MET A 1 11.71 -8.74 0.35
C MET A 1 10.30 -8.20 0.64
N ALA A 2 9.38 -8.30 -0.33
CA ALA A 2 7.95 -8.06 -0.11
C ALA A 2 7.35 -9.23 0.68
N GLY A 3 6.39 -8.98 1.57
CA GLY A 3 5.61 -10.05 2.19
C GLY A 3 6.22 -10.65 3.46
N THR A 4 7.28 -10.06 3.98
CA THR A 4 7.94 -10.45 5.24
C THR A 4 7.34 -9.78 6.49
N GLY A 5 6.22 -9.03 6.35
CA GLY A 5 5.52 -8.46 7.51
C GLY A 5 5.99 -7.09 8.01
N LYS A 6 6.82 -6.34 7.26
CA LYS A 6 7.31 -5.00 7.65
C LYS A 6 6.21 -4.04 8.13
N SER A 7 5.14 -3.87 7.34
CA SER A 7 4.01 -3.02 7.72
C SER A 7 3.23 -3.57 8.93
N THR A 8 3.19 -4.89 9.11
CA THR A 8 2.61 -5.51 10.31
C THR A 8 3.43 -5.13 11.54
N ILE A 9 4.76 -5.24 11.48
CA ILE A 9 5.65 -4.81 12.58
C ILE A 9 5.47 -3.33 12.88
N SER A 10 5.45 -2.47 11.85
CA SER A 10 5.19 -1.04 12.00
C SER A 10 3.90 -0.75 12.77
N ARG A 11 2.83 -1.45 12.41
CA ARG A 11 1.53 -1.32 13.08
C ARG A 11 1.53 -1.89 14.50
N THR A 12 2.25 -2.99 14.75
CA THR A 12 2.41 -3.57 16.08
C THR A 12 3.21 -2.64 17.00
N VAL A 13 4.30 -2.05 16.51
CA VAL A 13 5.08 -1.03 17.21
C VAL A 13 4.20 0.17 17.56
N ALA A 14 3.38 0.64 16.61
CA ALA A 14 2.44 1.72 16.91
C ALA A 14 1.47 1.33 18.04
N ARG A 15 0.86 0.15 17.95
CA ARG A 15 -0.12 -0.31 18.95
C ARG A 15 0.49 -0.56 20.33
N SER A 16 1.73 -1.05 20.41
CA SER A 16 2.39 -1.32 21.69
C SER A 16 2.84 -0.07 22.41
N LEU A 17 3.15 1.00 21.67
CA LEU A 17 3.66 2.27 22.22
C LEU A 17 2.58 3.35 22.41
N GLU A 18 1.38 3.15 21.88
CA GLU A 18 0.29 4.15 21.88
C GLU A 18 -0.09 4.63 23.30
N LYS A 19 0.06 3.76 24.32
CA LYS A 19 -0.28 4.10 25.71
C LYS A 19 0.81 4.86 26.45
N SER A 20 2.04 4.87 25.94
CA SER A 20 3.23 5.34 26.67
C SER A 20 3.97 6.47 25.96
N LEU A 21 3.84 6.59 24.64
CA LEU A 21 4.56 7.54 23.80
C LEU A 21 3.61 8.27 22.84
N LEU A 22 4.04 9.45 22.38
CA LEU A 22 3.34 10.16 21.32
C LEU A 22 3.77 9.60 19.96
N LEU A 23 2.81 9.07 19.21
CA LEU A 23 3.05 8.45 17.92
C LEU A 23 2.52 9.31 16.78
N VAL A 24 3.35 9.52 15.76
CA VAL A 24 2.92 10.15 14.51
C VAL A 24 3.35 9.28 13.35
N GLY A 25 2.37 8.78 12.61
CA GLY A 25 2.60 7.87 11.48
C GLY A 25 2.34 8.53 10.12
N PHE A 26 3.15 8.15 9.13
CA PHE A 26 2.86 8.34 7.72
C PHE A 26 3.13 7.02 6.97
N PHE A 27 2.21 6.64 6.09
CA PHE A 27 2.32 5.42 5.28
C PHE A 27 2.39 5.80 3.81
N PHE A 28 3.47 5.43 3.16
CA PHE A 28 3.59 5.58 1.71
C PHE A 28 2.84 4.45 1.00
N LYS A 29 2.19 4.81 -0.11
CA LYS A 29 1.59 3.84 -1.01
C LYS A 29 1.72 4.31 -2.45
N ARG A 30 2.49 3.57 -3.25
CA ARG A 30 2.77 3.93 -4.64
C ARG A 30 1.48 3.89 -5.45
N GLY A 31 1.28 4.90 -6.29
CA GLY A 31 0.09 5.03 -7.14
C GLY A 31 -1.16 5.55 -6.44
N GLU A 32 -1.11 5.83 -5.14
CA GLU A 32 -2.24 6.41 -4.41
C GLU A 32 -2.01 7.90 -4.13
N GLY A 33 -2.33 8.75 -5.11
CA GLY A 33 -2.39 10.23 -4.97
C GLY A 33 -1.41 10.82 -3.96
N ASP A 34 -1.94 11.36 -2.87
CA ASP A 34 -1.24 12.01 -1.75
C ASP A 34 -0.27 11.12 -0.94
N ARG A 35 -0.31 9.80 -1.13
CA ARG A 35 0.56 8.81 -0.46
C ARG A 35 1.65 8.24 -1.37
N GLY A 36 1.61 8.52 -2.68
CA GLY A 36 2.63 8.09 -3.64
C GLY A 36 3.86 8.99 -3.68
N ASN A 37 3.75 10.22 -3.14
CA ASN A 37 4.83 11.19 -3.10
C ASN A 37 4.99 11.79 -1.69
N ALA A 38 6.06 12.55 -1.47
CA ALA A 38 6.40 13.10 -0.16
C ALA A 38 5.72 14.42 0.19
N THR A 39 4.90 15.01 -0.70
CA THR A 39 4.37 16.37 -0.54
C THR A 39 3.49 16.55 0.70
N LYS A 40 2.86 15.47 1.19
CA LYS A 40 2.04 15.47 2.41
C LYS A 40 2.77 14.95 3.64
N LEU A 41 4.01 14.47 3.52
CA LEU A 41 4.75 13.84 4.62
C LEU A 41 4.90 14.83 5.79
N PHE A 42 5.63 15.93 5.58
CA PHE A 42 5.92 16.89 6.65
C PHE A 42 4.72 17.73 7.08
N PRO A 43 3.83 18.19 6.18
CA PRO A 43 2.60 18.85 6.60
C PRO A 43 1.73 17.97 7.50
N THR A 44 1.59 16.68 7.18
CA THR A 44 0.82 15.74 8.00
C THR A 44 1.47 15.49 9.35
N ILE A 45 2.78 15.24 9.37
CA ILE A 45 3.53 15.02 10.62
C ILE A 45 3.42 16.26 11.52
N SER A 46 3.68 17.44 10.99
CA SER A 46 3.70 18.70 11.76
C SER A 46 2.32 19.02 12.33
N ARG A 47 1.26 18.88 11.51
CA ARG A 47 -0.12 19.05 11.98
C ARG A 47 -0.46 18.07 13.10
N ARG A 48 -0.06 16.80 12.98
CA ARG A 48 -0.32 15.78 14.01
C ARG A 48 0.42 16.09 15.31
N LEU A 49 1.68 16.49 15.24
CA LEU A 49 2.45 16.87 16.41
C LEU A 49 1.85 18.09 17.13
N ALA A 50 1.36 19.08 16.38
CA ALA A 50 0.78 20.29 16.94
C ALA A 50 -0.53 20.07 17.71
N ILE A 51 -1.23 18.95 17.49
CA ILE A 51 -2.39 18.57 18.31
C ILE A 51 -1.97 18.29 19.76
N PHE A 52 -0.77 17.77 19.96
CA PHE A 52 -0.27 17.32 21.25
C PHE A 52 0.75 18.27 21.89
N ILE A 53 1.38 19.14 21.09
CA ILE A 53 2.39 20.09 21.53
C ILE A 53 1.86 21.51 21.25
N PRO A 54 1.23 22.17 22.23
CA PRO A 54 0.63 23.50 22.05
C PRO A 54 1.62 24.55 21.54
N ASP A 55 2.85 24.55 22.05
CA ASP A 55 3.91 25.45 21.58
C ASP A 55 4.23 25.27 20.10
N LEU A 56 4.23 24.02 19.62
CA LEU A 56 4.44 23.73 18.21
C LEU A 56 3.27 24.30 17.37
N ALA A 57 2.04 24.23 17.88
CA ALA A 57 0.89 24.82 17.19
C ALA A 57 1.04 26.34 17.03
N VAL A 58 1.58 27.03 18.05
CA VAL A 58 1.88 28.46 17.97
C VAL A 58 2.96 28.73 16.92
N SER A 59 4.10 28.04 17.00
CA SER A 59 5.20 28.21 16.03
C SER A 59 4.79 27.89 14.60
N LEU A 60 3.94 26.89 14.39
CA LEU A 60 3.37 26.59 13.08
C LEU A 60 2.44 27.68 12.57
N ARG A 61 1.61 28.26 13.45
CA ARG A 61 0.71 29.36 13.09
C ARG A 61 1.50 30.58 12.65
N GLU A 62 2.61 30.89 13.33
CA GLU A 62 3.54 31.96 12.94
C GLU A 62 4.27 31.66 11.62
N ALA A 63 4.68 30.41 11.39
CA ALA A 63 5.29 29.99 10.13
C ALA A 63 4.31 30.15 8.96
N LEU A 64 3.07 29.68 9.12
CA LEU A 64 2.00 29.78 8.11
C LEU A 64 1.53 31.21 7.88
N SER A 65 1.58 32.08 8.91
CA SER A 65 1.23 33.51 8.74
C SER A 65 2.29 34.25 7.91
N ARG A 66 3.56 33.83 7.99
CA ARG A 66 4.66 34.40 7.20
C ARG A 66 4.70 33.85 5.78
N ASP A 67 4.37 32.57 5.62
CA ASP A 67 4.39 31.87 4.33
C ASP A 67 3.19 30.90 4.24
N PRO A 68 2.02 31.38 3.79
CA PRO A 68 0.81 30.56 3.69
C PRO A 68 0.98 29.34 2.77
N ASP A 69 1.85 29.44 1.77
CA ASP A 69 2.07 28.42 0.74
C ASP A 69 3.12 27.38 1.14
N ILE A 70 3.75 27.48 2.31
CA ILE A 70 4.79 26.54 2.74
C ILE A 70 4.40 25.05 2.61
N PRO A 71 3.14 24.60 2.83
CA PRO A 71 2.77 23.20 2.64
C PRO A 71 2.77 22.73 1.18
N MET A 72 2.83 23.65 0.22
CA MET A 72 2.88 23.38 -1.23
C MET A 72 4.28 23.60 -1.82
N ARG A 73 5.21 24.15 -1.02
CA ARG A 73 6.61 24.37 -1.42
C ARG A 73 7.42 23.07 -1.53
N SER A 74 8.70 23.19 -1.86
CA SER A 74 9.59 22.03 -1.97
C SER A 74 9.66 21.25 -0.65
N LEU A 75 9.92 19.94 -0.76
CA LEU A 75 10.00 19.05 0.41
C LEU A 75 11.04 19.51 1.45
N ARG A 76 12.12 20.16 0.99
CA ARG A 76 13.15 20.73 1.86
C ARG A 76 12.65 21.95 2.64
N GLU A 77 11.91 22.84 1.99
CA GLU A 77 11.30 24.01 2.62
C GLU A 77 10.23 23.58 3.63
N GLN A 78 9.39 22.61 3.26
CA GLN A 78 8.41 22.00 4.15
C GLN A 78 9.09 21.42 5.40
N PHE A 79 10.12 20.58 5.23
CA PHE A 79 10.84 19.99 6.35
C PHE A 79 11.41 21.07 7.29
N LYS A 80 12.07 22.08 6.71
CA LYS A 80 12.72 23.13 7.47
C LYS A 80 11.71 23.98 8.24
N GLY A 81 10.70 24.53 7.56
CA GLY A 81 9.80 25.52 8.15
C GLY A 81 8.58 24.95 8.87
N LEU A 82 8.16 23.71 8.58
CA LEU A 82 7.05 23.06 9.28
C LEU A 82 7.50 22.12 10.39
N LEU A 83 8.68 21.51 10.28
CA LEU A 83 9.11 20.48 11.24
C LEU A 83 10.35 20.89 12.02
N LEU A 84 11.49 21.09 11.34
CA LEU A 84 12.79 21.28 11.99
C LEU A 84 12.85 22.56 12.84
N GLN A 85 12.62 23.73 12.22
CA GLN A 85 12.72 25.01 12.92
C GLN A 85 11.66 25.16 14.02
N PRO A 86 10.37 24.81 13.79
CA PRO A 86 9.37 24.89 14.85
C PRO A 86 9.70 24.00 16.05
N LEU A 87 10.23 22.79 15.83
CA LEU A 87 10.64 21.91 16.93
C LEU A 87 11.89 22.42 17.65
N GLN A 88 12.86 23.00 16.95
CA GLN A 88 14.05 23.61 17.58
C GLN A 88 13.72 24.85 18.41
N GLY A 89 12.69 25.60 18.02
CA GLY A 89 12.28 26.85 18.67
C GLY A 89 11.27 26.69 19.82
N LEU A 90 11.00 25.45 20.28
CA LEU A 90 10.05 25.21 21.36
C LEU A 90 10.51 25.91 22.66
N ARG A 91 9.58 26.59 23.32
CA ARG A 91 9.82 27.30 24.58
C ARG A 91 9.54 26.42 25.80
N THR A 92 8.63 25.45 25.67
CA THR A 92 8.30 24.45 26.68
C THR A 92 9.52 23.63 27.08
N VAL A 93 9.66 23.37 28.38
CA VAL A 93 10.73 22.54 28.94
C VAL A 93 10.56 21.10 28.46
N SER A 94 11.62 20.52 27.89
CA SER A 94 11.65 19.17 27.31
C SER A 94 11.08 18.06 28.20
N SER A 95 11.16 18.21 29.53
CA SER A 95 10.65 17.23 30.50
C SER A 95 9.13 17.09 30.52
N GLN A 96 8.39 18.09 30.04
CA GLN A 96 6.92 18.08 29.98
C GLN A 96 6.39 17.45 28.69
N ILE A 97 7.24 17.23 27.68
CA ILE A 97 6.84 16.66 26.39
C ILE A 97 7.11 15.15 26.42
N PRO A 98 6.09 14.29 26.17
CA PRO A 98 6.28 12.86 26.02
C PRO A 98 7.29 12.55 24.91
N ALA A 99 8.03 11.46 25.05
CA ALA A 99 8.89 11.00 23.96
C ALA A 99 8.06 10.68 22.71
N ILE A 100 8.59 11.08 21.55
CA ILE A 100 7.89 11.04 20.26
C ILE A 100 8.48 9.92 19.41
N VAL A 101 7.63 9.14 18.74
CA VAL A 101 8.07 8.19 17.70
C VAL A 101 7.39 8.54 16.40
N LEU A 102 8.20 8.88 15.40
CA LEU A 102 7.76 9.07 14.02
C LEU A 102 7.83 7.74 13.29
N ILE A 103 6.70 7.25 12.80
CA ILE A 103 6.58 6.00 12.09
C ILE A 103 6.42 6.29 10.60
N ILE A 104 7.39 5.90 9.78
CA ILE A 104 7.35 6.04 8.32
C ILE A 104 7.34 4.64 7.71
N ASP A 105 6.18 4.20 7.27
CA ASP A 105 6.02 2.85 6.72
C ASP A 105 6.04 2.85 5.19
N ALA A 106 6.73 1.85 4.62
CA ALA A 106 6.91 1.61 3.19
C ALA A 106 7.63 2.74 2.42
N LEU A 107 8.74 3.28 2.94
CA LEU A 107 9.47 4.38 2.28
C LEU A 107 9.86 4.07 0.81
N ASP A 108 10.11 2.80 0.47
CA ASP A 108 10.40 2.36 -0.91
C ASP A 108 9.26 2.63 -1.90
N GLU A 109 8.05 2.89 -1.42
CA GLU A 109 6.91 3.25 -2.24
C GLU A 109 6.87 4.76 -2.61
N CYS A 110 7.83 5.55 -2.13
CA CYS A 110 7.96 6.98 -2.41
C CYS A 110 8.89 7.28 -3.60
N GLU A 111 8.63 8.35 -4.34
CA GLU A 111 9.54 8.82 -5.42
C GLU A 111 10.70 9.68 -4.89
N ASN A 112 10.55 10.34 -3.73
CA ASN A 112 11.52 11.30 -3.19
C ASN A 112 12.47 10.70 -2.13
N ILE A 113 12.71 9.38 -2.18
CA ILE A 113 13.49 8.62 -1.17
C ILE A 113 14.81 9.30 -0.79
N ARG A 114 15.62 9.67 -1.80
CA ARG A 114 16.96 10.25 -1.58
C ARG A 114 16.90 11.54 -0.76
N LEU A 115 15.92 12.39 -1.04
CA LEU A 115 15.76 13.66 -0.33
C LEU A 115 15.27 13.42 1.10
N ILE A 116 14.32 12.51 1.30
CA ILE A 116 13.85 12.14 2.65
C ILE A 116 15.02 11.65 3.51
N LEU A 117 15.87 10.76 2.98
CA LEU A 117 17.04 10.24 3.71
C LEU A 117 18.12 11.29 3.99
N GLN A 118 18.15 12.41 3.25
CA GLN A 118 19.01 13.55 3.57
C GLN A 118 18.42 14.47 4.65
N LEU A 119 17.09 14.51 4.77
CA LEU A 119 16.38 15.42 5.68
C LEU A 119 16.19 14.79 7.06
N LEU A 120 15.73 13.53 7.13
CA LEU A 120 15.42 12.87 8.41
C LEU A 120 16.58 12.86 9.43
N PRO A 121 17.85 12.65 9.06
CA PRO A 121 18.96 12.70 10.02
C PRO A 121 19.13 14.06 10.70
N GLN A 122 18.70 15.15 10.05
CA GLN A 122 18.77 16.48 10.64
C GLN A 122 17.86 16.61 11.87
N MET A 123 16.87 15.73 12.04
CA MET A 123 16.08 15.67 13.26
C MET A 123 16.93 15.36 14.50
N LEU A 124 18.04 14.62 14.36
CA LEU A 124 18.95 14.32 15.47
C LEU A 124 19.55 15.57 16.15
N GLN A 125 19.53 16.71 15.43
CA GLN A 125 19.96 18.01 15.93
C GLN A 125 18.94 18.64 16.90
N ILE A 126 17.69 18.17 16.91
CA ILE A 126 16.63 18.68 17.78
C ILE A 126 16.85 18.15 19.19
N LYS A 127 17.20 19.04 20.12
CA LYS A 127 17.43 18.71 21.55
C LYS A 127 16.27 19.11 22.47
N THR A 128 15.34 19.90 21.97
CA THR A 128 14.14 20.38 22.70
C THR A 128 13.16 19.24 23.01
N ILE A 129 13.16 18.16 22.23
CA ILE A 129 12.28 17.00 22.40
C ILE A 129 13.04 15.68 22.28
N ARG A 130 12.60 14.68 23.05
CA ARG A 130 13.04 13.30 22.87
C ARG A 130 12.25 12.68 21.72
N HIS A 131 12.94 12.22 20.69
CA HIS A 131 12.29 11.66 19.51
C HIS A 131 13.06 10.45 18.94
N ARG A 132 12.33 9.56 18.25
CA ARG A 132 12.88 8.47 17.45
C ARG A 132 12.13 8.37 16.13
N ILE A 133 12.80 7.85 15.10
CA ILE A 133 12.19 7.57 13.80
C ILE A 133 12.23 6.06 13.60
N PHE A 134 11.07 5.45 13.42
CA PHE A 134 10.92 4.06 13.01
C PHE A 134 10.54 4.04 11.54
N LEU A 135 11.33 3.36 10.73
CA LEU A 135 11.15 3.34 9.29
C LEU A 135 11.10 1.90 8.77
N THR A 136 10.23 1.64 7.81
CA THR A 136 10.28 0.40 7.04
C THR A 136 10.53 0.68 5.56
N SER A 137 11.32 -0.19 4.93
CA SER A 137 11.53 -0.15 3.48
C SER A 137 12.02 -1.48 2.92
N ARG A 138 11.98 -1.61 1.59
CA ARG A 138 12.81 -2.57 0.85
C ARG A 138 14.27 -2.07 0.77
N PRO A 139 15.27 -2.96 0.64
CA PRO A 139 16.68 -2.58 0.49
C PRO A 139 16.99 -2.13 -0.96
N GLU A 140 16.15 -1.25 -1.53
CA GLU A 140 16.39 -0.70 -2.86
C GLU A 140 17.65 0.18 -2.88
N LEU A 141 18.27 0.34 -4.05
CA LEU A 141 19.54 1.06 -4.17
C LEU A 141 19.50 2.47 -3.55
N PRO A 142 18.46 3.32 -3.75
CA PRO A 142 18.41 4.62 -3.10
C PRO A 142 18.35 4.57 -1.57
N ILE A 143 17.73 3.54 -1.01
CA ILE A 143 17.64 3.30 0.44
C ILE A 143 19.03 2.94 0.98
N ARG A 144 19.66 1.92 0.38
CA ARG A 144 20.99 1.44 0.78
C ARG A 144 22.05 2.54 0.71
N LEU A 145 22.08 3.29 -0.41
CA LEU A 145 23.02 4.40 -0.59
C LEU A 145 22.74 5.60 0.33
N GLY A 146 21.50 5.77 0.79
CA GLY A 146 21.15 6.83 1.74
C GLY A 146 21.64 6.50 3.15
N PHE A 147 21.34 5.29 3.63
CA PHE A 147 21.79 4.83 4.95
C PHE A 147 23.30 4.58 5.03
N SER A 148 23.96 4.17 3.93
CA SER A 148 25.42 4.01 3.92
C SER A 148 26.20 5.32 4.12
N LYS A 149 25.54 6.48 3.99
CA LYS A 149 26.12 7.80 4.24
C LYS A 149 25.93 8.27 5.69
N MET A 150 25.08 7.60 6.45
CA MET A 150 24.85 7.90 7.87
C MET A 150 25.92 7.19 8.69
N ALA A 151 26.33 7.78 9.80
CA ALA A 151 27.27 7.12 10.70
C ALA A 151 26.58 5.92 11.39
N ASN A 152 27.32 4.84 11.64
CA ASN A 152 26.77 3.59 12.19
C ASN A 152 26.07 3.76 13.55
N HIS A 153 26.35 4.84 14.29
CA HIS A 153 25.69 5.15 15.57
C HIS A 153 24.40 5.98 15.41
N GLU A 154 24.04 6.41 14.20
CA GLU A 154 22.87 7.26 13.93
C GLU A 154 21.60 6.47 13.62
N TYR A 155 21.73 5.19 13.25
CA TYR A 155 20.60 4.32 12.97
C TYR A 155 20.89 2.88 13.38
N GLN A 156 19.82 2.10 13.55
CA GLN A 156 19.87 0.65 13.73
C GLN A 156 18.93 0.05 12.71
N ASP A 157 19.36 -1.01 12.02
CA ASP A 157 18.56 -1.71 11.04
C ASP A 157 18.44 -3.20 11.38
N ILE A 158 17.33 -3.79 10.92
CA ILE A 158 17.06 -5.21 11.03
C ILE A 158 16.55 -5.69 9.67
N ALA A 159 17.34 -6.53 9.02
CA ALA A 159 16.98 -7.16 7.77
C ALA A 159 16.09 -8.40 8.03
N LEU A 160 14.78 -8.26 7.85
CA LEU A 160 13.84 -9.38 8.09
C LEU A 160 14.06 -10.64 7.23
N HIS A 161 14.87 -10.54 6.18
CA HIS A 161 15.21 -11.67 5.31
C HIS A 161 16.53 -12.35 5.70
N GLU A 162 17.22 -11.81 6.69
CA GLU A 162 18.43 -12.37 7.30
C GLU A 162 18.11 -12.99 8.67
N ILE A 163 16.85 -12.91 9.12
CA ILE A 163 16.37 -13.62 10.31
C ILE A 163 16.44 -15.13 10.02
N PRO A 164 16.97 -15.95 10.95
CA PRO A 164 17.03 -17.39 10.76
C PRO A 164 15.68 -18.00 10.42
N ASP A 165 15.68 -18.96 9.50
CA ASP A 165 14.46 -19.62 9.05
C ASP A 165 13.74 -20.33 10.20
N GLU A 166 14.45 -20.79 11.23
CA GLU A 166 13.88 -21.43 12.41
C GLU A 166 12.93 -20.50 13.19
N VAL A 167 13.30 -19.22 13.30
CA VAL A 167 12.47 -18.20 13.97
C VAL A 167 11.23 -17.93 13.13
N THR A 168 11.42 -17.74 11.82
CA THR A 168 10.31 -17.49 10.89
C THR A 168 9.35 -18.68 10.81
N LEU A 169 9.87 -19.90 10.85
CA LEU A 169 9.12 -21.16 10.88
C LEU A 169 8.23 -21.21 12.13
N HIS A 170 8.80 -20.91 13.29
CA HIS A 170 8.05 -20.88 14.55
C HIS A 170 6.91 -19.85 14.51
N ASP A 171 7.19 -18.62 14.10
CA ASP A 171 6.19 -17.56 14.08
C ASP A 171 5.07 -17.82 13.06
N ILE A 172 5.40 -18.36 11.88
CA ILE A 172 4.41 -18.77 10.89
C ILE A 172 3.55 -19.92 11.41
N SER A 173 4.13 -20.87 12.15
CA SER A 173 3.39 -21.98 12.77
C SER A 173 2.36 -21.47 13.78
N ILE A 174 2.76 -20.55 14.66
CA ILE A 174 1.85 -19.89 15.62
C ILE A 174 0.73 -19.17 14.87
N PHE A 175 1.08 -18.38 13.85
CA PHE A 175 0.11 -17.64 13.05
C PHE A 175 -0.91 -18.56 12.38
N LEU A 176 -0.46 -19.65 11.74
CA LEU A 176 -1.34 -20.61 11.09
C LEU A 176 -2.25 -21.29 12.12
N LYS A 177 -1.72 -21.77 13.25
CA LYS A 177 -2.52 -22.40 14.30
C LYS A 177 -3.62 -21.48 14.84
N ASP A 178 -3.30 -20.21 15.10
CA ASP A 178 -4.29 -19.21 15.53
C ASP A 178 -5.37 -18.98 14.47
N ARG A 179 -4.99 -18.83 13.20
CA ARG A 179 -5.95 -18.56 12.11
C ARG A 179 -6.83 -19.76 11.81
N PHE A 180 -6.25 -20.96 11.74
CA PHE A 180 -7.02 -22.18 11.48
C PHE A 180 -8.00 -22.49 12.63
N ARG A 181 -7.65 -22.17 13.89
CA ARG A 181 -8.58 -22.24 15.02
C ARG A 181 -9.77 -21.29 14.83
N LYS A 182 -9.55 -20.05 14.40
CA LYS A 182 -10.64 -19.09 14.12
C LYS A 182 -11.54 -19.57 12.97
N ILE A 183 -10.94 -20.10 11.89
CA ILE A 183 -11.71 -20.70 10.80
C ILE A 183 -12.55 -21.88 11.31
N GLN A 184 -12.01 -22.66 12.24
CA GLN A 184 -12.70 -23.76 12.89
C GLN A 184 -13.97 -23.31 13.58
N ASP A 185 -13.84 -22.29 14.43
CA ASP A 185 -14.92 -21.72 15.22
C ASP A 185 -16.00 -21.09 14.31
N GLU A 186 -15.60 -20.36 13.27
CA GLU A 186 -16.54 -19.67 12.37
C GLU A 186 -17.26 -20.61 11.39
N LYS A 187 -16.55 -21.60 10.84
CA LYS A 187 -17.06 -22.47 9.75
C LYS A 187 -17.54 -23.84 10.22
N HIS A 188 -17.52 -24.11 11.53
CA HIS A 188 -18.02 -25.35 12.15
C HIS A 188 -17.40 -26.62 11.54
N VAL A 189 -16.09 -26.60 11.29
CA VAL A 189 -15.33 -27.74 10.73
C VAL A 189 -14.88 -28.69 11.87
N PRO A 190 -14.39 -29.91 11.55
CA PRO A 190 -13.96 -30.86 12.58
C PRO A 190 -12.88 -30.32 13.53
N ALA A 191 -12.95 -30.66 14.82
CA ALA A 191 -12.05 -30.15 15.87
C ALA A 191 -10.57 -30.55 15.68
N ASN A 192 -10.30 -31.63 14.95
CA ASN A 192 -8.96 -32.09 14.62
C ASN A 192 -8.41 -31.50 13.31
N TRP A 193 -9.20 -30.71 12.57
CA TRP A 193 -8.77 -30.07 11.34
C TRP A 193 -7.89 -28.82 11.63
N PRO A 194 -6.88 -28.52 10.81
CA PRO A 194 -6.40 -29.27 9.65
C PRO A 194 -5.44 -30.42 10.00
N GLY A 195 -5.06 -30.58 11.27
CA GLY A 195 -4.05 -31.53 11.74
C GLY A 195 -2.63 -30.95 11.74
N ASP A 196 -1.77 -31.41 12.64
CA ASP A 196 -0.42 -30.85 12.80
C ASP A 196 0.47 -31.07 11.57
N ASP A 197 0.37 -32.22 10.88
CA ASP A 197 1.13 -32.50 9.65
C ASP A 197 0.77 -31.52 8.52
N MET A 198 -0.51 -31.15 8.44
CA MET A 198 -0.99 -30.18 7.46
C MET A 198 -0.51 -28.77 7.79
N ILE A 199 -0.51 -28.39 9.07
CA ILE A 199 0.08 -27.12 9.52
C ILE A 199 1.56 -27.10 9.17
N GLN A 200 2.31 -28.16 9.47
CA GLN A 200 3.74 -28.22 9.19
C GLN A 200 4.03 -28.06 7.69
N SER A 201 3.26 -28.74 6.83
CA SER A 201 3.36 -28.59 5.37
C SER A 201 3.10 -27.14 4.91
N LEU A 202 2.10 -26.48 5.51
CA LEU A 202 1.78 -25.07 5.23
C LEU A 202 2.87 -24.11 5.73
N VAL A 203 3.51 -24.41 6.86
CA VAL A 203 4.63 -23.63 7.39
C VAL A 203 5.80 -23.71 6.43
N GLU A 204 6.23 -24.92 6.06
CA GLU A 204 7.32 -25.15 5.12
C GLU A 204 7.03 -24.50 3.76
N MET A 205 5.76 -24.48 3.36
CA MET A 205 5.32 -23.75 2.17
C MET A 205 5.41 -22.24 2.29
N SER A 206 5.29 -21.69 3.48
CA SER A 206 5.18 -20.26 3.67
C SER A 206 6.54 -19.61 3.95
N VAL A 207 7.44 -20.27 4.67
CA VAL A 207 8.77 -19.73 5.03
C VAL A 207 9.59 -19.34 3.78
N PRO A 208 10.17 -18.13 3.69
CA PRO A 208 10.23 -17.08 4.73
C PRO A 208 9.15 -15.98 4.58
N LEU A 209 8.12 -16.21 3.77
CA LEU A 209 7.11 -15.23 3.39
C LEU A 209 5.81 -15.38 4.20
N PHE A 210 5.63 -14.52 5.19
CA PHE A 210 4.36 -14.39 5.93
C PHE A 210 3.14 -14.16 5.02
N ILE A 211 3.32 -13.45 3.91
CA ILE A 211 2.23 -13.21 2.96
C ILE A 211 1.68 -14.52 2.39
N SER A 212 2.50 -15.56 2.26
CA SER A 212 2.05 -16.87 1.78
C SER A 212 1.05 -17.49 2.74
N ALA A 213 1.41 -17.60 4.02
CA ALA A 213 0.52 -18.08 5.08
C ALA A 213 -0.76 -17.26 5.16
N ALA A 214 -0.64 -15.92 5.17
CA ALA A 214 -1.79 -15.02 5.27
C ALA A 214 -2.73 -15.11 4.07
N THR A 215 -2.19 -15.31 2.86
CA THR A 215 -3.00 -15.43 1.64
C THR A 215 -3.71 -16.78 1.61
N ILE A 216 -3.05 -17.87 2.04
CA ILE A 216 -3.69 -19.19 2.16
C ILE A 216 -4.84 -19.13 3.16
N CYS A 217 -4.64 -18.59 4.38
CA CYS A 217 -5.72 -18.44 5.35
C CYS A 217 -6.90 -17.65 4.77
N ARG A 218 -6.63 -16.50 4.14
CA ARG A 218 -7.69 -15.67 3.53
C ARG A 218 -8.44 -16.42 2.42
N PHE A 219 -7.73 -17.18 1.58
CA PHE A 219 -8.37 -18.01 0.55
C PHE A 219 -9.31 -19.05 1.18
N ILE A 220 -8.86 -19.75 2.22
CA ILE A 220 -9.68 -20.78 2.89
C ILE A 220 -10.89 -20.17 3.61
N GLU A 221 -10.72 -19.02 4.27
CA GLU A 221 -11.79 -18.27 4.95
C GLU A 221 -12.95 -17.89 4.01
N LEU A 222 -12.61 -17.54 2.76
CA LEU A 222 -13.59 -17.13 1.75
C LEU A 222 -14.40 -18.31 1.18
N LYS A 223 -13.94 -19.55 1.37
CA LYS A 223 -14.60 -20.73 0.79
C LYS A 223 -15.75 -21.22 1.68
N HIS A 224 -16.78 -21.76 1.04
CA HIS A 224 -17.90 -22.40 1.73
C HIS A 224 -17.47 -23.71 2.41
N ASN A 225 -16.60 -24.49 1.75
CA ASN A 225 -16.06 -25.74 2.31
C ASN A 225 -14.53 -25.62 2.48
N PRO A 226 -14.05 -25.10 3.63
CA PRO A 226 -12.62 -24.89 3.89
C PRO A 226 -11.82 -26.20 3.92
N VAL A 227 -12.41 -27.32 4.35
CA VAL A 227 -11.74 -28.63 4.42
C VAL A 227 -11.37 -29.13 3.03
N LYS A 228 -12.34 -29.12 2.11
CA LYS A 228 -12.12 -29.50 0.72
C LYS A 228 -11.13 -28.55 0.04
N SER A 229 -11.32 -27.23 0.21
CA SER A 229 -10.44 -26.24 -0.41
C SER A 229 -8.99 -26.34 0.05
N LEU A 230 -8.74 -26.67 1.33
CA LEU A 230 -7.38 -26.91 1.81
C LEU A 230 -6.78 -28.17 1.18
N THR A 231 -7.57 -29.25 1.10
CA THR A 231 -7.14 -30.52 0.50
C THR A 231 -6.79 -30.35 -0.98
N ASP A 232 -7.61 -29.62 -1.73
CA ASP A 232 -7.38 -29.35 -3.15
C ASP A 232 -6.15 -28.46 -3.37
N LEU A 233 -5.97 -27.45 -2.51
CA LEU A 233 -4.81 -26.56 -2.52
C LEU A 233 -3.50 -27.34 -2.28
N MET A 234 -3.49 -28.33 -1.39
CA MET A 234 -2.32 -29.20 -1.16
C MET A 234 -1.97 -30.07 -2.36
N LYS A 235 -2.97 -30.60 -3.07
CA LYS A 235 -2.74 -31.50 -4.22
C LYS A 235 -2.08 -30.79 -5.40
N ASP A 236 -2.33 -29.50 -5.60
CA ASP A 236 -1.85 -28.76 -6.76
C ASP A 236 -0.39 -28.27 -6.64
N GLN A 237 0.16 -28.28 -5.42
CA GLN A 237 1.41 -27.60 -5.09
C GLN A 237 2.68 -28.24 -5.63
N THR A 238 2.65 -29.54 -5.95
CA THR A 238 3.78 -30.26 -6.53
C THR A 238 4.15 -29.74 -7.93
N LYS A 239 3.29 -28.92 -8.54
CA LYS A 239 3.44 -28.41 -9.91
C LYS A 239 4.16 -27.06 -10.02
N HIS A 240 4.51 -26.43 -8.89
CA HIS A 240 4.94 -25.02 -8.88
C HIS A 240 6.40 -24.85 -8.46
N VAL A 241 7.13 -24.04 -9.24
CA VAL A 241 8.59 -23.89 -9.13
C VAL A 241 8.97 -22.87 -8.06
N THR A 242 8.40 -21.66 -8.11
CA THR A 242 8.76 -20.59 -7.16
C THR A 242 7.84 -20.54 -5.95
N LYS A 243 8.29 -19.90 -4.87
CA LYS A 243 7.49 -19.72 -3.66
C LYS A 243 6.24 -18.87 -3.90
N MET A 244 6.37 -17.83 -4.72
CA MET A 244 5.25 -17.00 -5.14
C MET A 244 4.26 -17.79 -6.00
N ASP A 245 4.77 -18.65 -6.89
CA ASP A 245 3.91 -19.55 -7.67
C ASP A 245 3.14 -20.51 -6.74
N LYS A 246 3.81 -21.13 -5.75
CA LYS A 246 3.16 -21.98 -4.74
C LYS A 246 2.11 -21.24 -3.90
N THR A 247 2.27 -19.92 -3.73
CA THR A 247 1.32 -19.08 -2.99
C THR A 247 0.10 -18.71 -3.82
N TYR A 248 0.32 -18.27 -5.06
CA TYR A 248 -0.71 -17.62 -5.86
C TYR A 248 -1.36 -18.56 -6.88
N LEU A 249 -0.61 -19.48 -7.50
CA LEU A 249 -1.17 -20.34 -8.54
C LEU A 249 -2.25 -21.31 -8.03
N PRO A 250 -2.11 -21.97 -6.87
CA PRO A 250 -3.17 -22.84 -6.35
C PRO A 250 -4.49 -22.11 -6.08
N ILE A 251 -4.39 -20.84 -5.68
CA ILE A 251 -5.55 -19.96 -5.45
C ILE A 251 -6.30 -19.70 -6.77
N PHE A 252 -5.59 -19.72 -7.90
CA PHE A 252 -6.15 -19.43 -9.21
C PHE A 252 -6.50 -20.67 -10.04
N SER A 253 -5.89 -21.82 -9.74
CA SER A 253 -6.10 -23.07 -10.48
C SER A 253 -7.37 -23.80 -10.07
N CYS A 254 -7.83 -23.64 -8.83
CA CYS A 254 -8.98 -24.36 -8.29
C CYS A 254 -10.30 -24.11 -9.05
N ASP A 255 -10.41 -23.08 -9.90
CA ASP A 255 -11.70 -22.69 -10.49
C ASP A 255 -11.64 -22.10 -11.93
N PHE A 256 -10.62 -22.41 -12.76
CA PHE A 256 -10.38 -21.61 -13.99
C PHE A 256 -10.37 -22.34 -15.36
N TYR A 257 -11.38 -22.01 -16.16
CA TYR A 257 -11.38 -22.01 -17.64
C TYR A 257 -11.83 -20.59 -18.10
N VAL A 258 -10.97 -19.58 -18.01
CA VAL A 258 -11.25 -18.26 -18.63
C VAL A 258 -10.16 -17.93 -19.62
N ASP A 259 -10.60 -17.30 -20.70
CA ASP A 259 -9.86 -17.06 -21.93
C ASP A 259 -8.59 -16.22 -21.70
N LYS A 260 -7.49 -16.64 -22.35
CA LYS A 260 -6.13 -16.07 -22.22
C LYS A 260 -6.08 -14.55 -22.49
N LYS A 261 -7.10 -14.01 -23.18
CA LYS A 261 -7.19 -12.61 -23.60
C LYS A 261 -7.65 -11.67 -22.47
N MET A 262 -8.40 -12.16 -21.48
CA MET A 262 -9.00 -11.32 -20.44
C MET A 262 -8.01 -10.93 -19.33
N MET A 263 -7.02 -11.80 -19.03
CA MET A 263 -6.12 -11.61 -17.89
C MET A 263 -4.84 -10.80 -18.20
N LYS A 264 -4.36 -10.78 -19.45
CA LYS A 264 -3.05 -10.20 -19.80
C LYS A 264 -2.97 -8.67 -19.66
N THR A 265 -4.10 -7.98 -19.63
CA THR A 265 -4.14 -6.51 -19.70
C THR A 265 -4.72 -5.84 -18.44
N LYS A 266 -5.38 -6.58 -17.53
CA LYS A 266 -6.49 -5.97 -16.74
C LYS A 266 -6.47 -6.12 -15.21
N PHE A 267 -5.30 -6.24 -14.57
CA PHE A 267 -5.20 -6.20 -13.09
C PHE A 267 -4.39 -5.02 -12.53
N PHE A 268 -3.69 -4.28 -13.38
CA PHE A 268 -2.68 -3.33 -12.91
C PHE A 268 -3.23 -1.98 -12.44
N ASN A 269 -4.47 -1.63 -12.81
CA ASN A 269 -5.08 -0.35 -12.42
C ASN A 269 -6.61 -0.36 -12.36
N CYS A 270 -7.28 -1.53 -12.29
CA CYS A 270 -8.74 -1.61 -12.40
C CYS A 270 -9.48 -0.91 -11.25
N SER A 271 -9.76 0.37 -11.40
CA SER A 271 -11.05 0.86 -10.96
C SER A 271 -12.13 0.15 -11.78
N THR A 272 -13.25 -0.20 -11.16
CA THR A 272 -14.48 -0.66 -11.83
C THR A 272 -14.89 0.22 -13.01
N LYS A 273 -14.48 1.51 -13.02
CA LYS A 273 -14.70 2.47 -14.10
C LYS A 273 -13.87 2.18 -15.36
N LEU A 274 -12.75 1.46 -15.25
CA LEU A 274 -11.97 1.03 -16.41
C LEU A 274 -12.58 -0.16 -17.14
N SER A 275 -13.65 -0.78 -16.62
CA SER A 275 -14.31 -1.88 -17.35
C SER A 275 -14.85 -1.40 -18.69
N THR A 276 -15.46 -0.20 -18.71
CA THR A 276 -15.99 0.42 -19.92
C THR A 276 -14.87 0.80 -20.87
N LEU A 277 -13.77 1.38 -20.35
CA LEU A 277 -12.59 1.74 -21.15
C LEU A 277 -11.92 0.51 -21.78
N LEU A 278 -11.93 -0.61 -21.06
CA LEU A 278 -11.30 -1.86 -21.48
C LEU A 278 -12.29 -2.81 -22.18
N GLU A 279 -13.49 -2.34 -22.52
CA GLU A 279 -14.55 -3.12 -23.20
C GLU A 279 -14.81 -4.48 -22.53
N LEU A 280 -14.88 -4.46 -21.19
CA LEU A 280 -15.16 -5.65 -20.39
C LEU A 280 -16.63 -5.72 -20.01
N ASP A 281 -17.18 -6.92 -20.13
CA ASP A 281 -18.46 -7.24 -19.51
C ASP A 281 -18.35 -7.08 -17.99
N THR A 282 -19.24 -6.27 -17.42
CA THR A 282 -19.22 -5.90 -16.00
C THR A 282 -19.54 -7.06 -15.07
N GLU A 283 -20.37 -8.02 -15.52
CA GLU A 283 -20.73 -9.20 -14.75
C GLU A 283 -19.56 -10.19 -14.71
N LEU A 284 -18.92 -10.43 -15.86
CA LEU A 284 -17.69 -11.22 -15.95
C LEU A 284 -16.56 -10.61 -15.13
N LEU A 285 -16.41 -9.28 -15.12
CA LEU A 285 -15.41 -8.61 -14.31
C LEU A 285 -15.72 -8.74 -12.81
N THR A 286 -16.96 -8.57 -12.39
CA THR A 286 -17.36 -8.72 -10.98
C THR A 286 -17.12 -10.14 -10.49
N ASN A 287 -17.57 -11.14 -11.27
CA ASN A 287 -17.34 -12.55 -11.00
C ASN A 287 -15.84 -12.91 -10.96
N LEU A 288 -15.03 -12.28 -11.81
CA LEU A 288 -13.58 -12.43 -11.79
C LEU A 288 -13.00 -11.84 -10.50
N LEU A 289 -13.31 -10.58 -10.20
CA LEU A 289 -12.82 -9.84 -9.04
C LEU A 289 -13.14 -10.55 -7.73
N ASP A 290 -14.37 -11.06 -7.58
CA ASP A 290 -14.82 -11.79 -6.39
C ASP A 290 -13.95 -13.03 -6.10
N ARG A 291 -13.41 -13.68 -7.14
CA ARG A 291 -12.51 -14.82 -6.97
C ARG A 291 -11.12 -14.42 -6.49
N PHE A 292 -10.70 -13.18 -6.71
CA PHE A 292 -9.40 -12.65 -6.28
C PHE A 292 -9.47 -11.90 -4.93
N GLN A 293 -10.56 -12.01 -4.17
CA GLN A 293 -10.71 -11.36 -2.85
C GLN A 293 -9.61 -11.73 -1.83
N SER A 294 -8.91 -12.86 -2.03
CA SER A 294 -7.75 -13.22 -1.18
C SER A 294 -6.53 -12.30 -1.41
N VAL A 295 -6.43 -11.67 -2.58
CA VAL A 295 -5.32 -10.82 -3.02
C VAL A 295 -5.72 -9.40 -3.42
N LEU A 296 -7.03 -9.13 -3.56
CA LEU A 296 -7.61 -7.83 -3.90
C LEU A 296 -8.53 -7.32 -2.79
N SER A 297 -8.50 -6.01 -2.60
CA SER A 297 -9.49 -5.26 -1.82
C SER A 297 -10.59 -4.82 -2.78
N LEU A 298 -11.78 -5.40 -2.63
CA LEU A 298 -12.98 -5.00 -3.36
C LEU A 298 -13.82 -4.08 -2.47
N PRO A 299 -13.87 -2.77 -2.75
CA PRO A 299 -14.75 -1.87 -2.01
C PRO A 299 -16.22 -2.12 -2.39
N SER A 300 -17.13 -1.98 -1.41
CA SER A 300 -18.58 -2.05 -1.65
C SER A 300 -19.07 -0.90 -2.54
N ASP A 301 -18.41 0.26 -2.46
CA ASP A 301 -18.66 1.40 -3.33
C ASP A 301 -17.92 1.24 -4.66
N ARG A 302 -18.69 1.17 -5.76
CA ARG A 302 -18.19 1.06 -7.14
C ARG A 302 -17.43 2.31 -7.60
N ASN A 303 -17.43 3.40 -6.85
CA ASN A 303 -16.61 4.57 -7.14
C ASN A 303 -15.18 4.46 -6.62
N ILE A 304 -14.92 3.53 -5.70
CA ILE A 304 -13.60 3.30 -5.13
C ILE A 304 -12.88 2.27 -6.02
N PRO A 305 -11.60 2.50 -6.38
CA PRO A 305 -10.86 1.58 -7.22
C PRO A 305 -10.58 0.25 -6.51
N VAL A 306 -10.55 -0.86 -7.27
CA VAL A 306 -10.02 -2.13 -6.76
C VAL A 306 -8.53 -1.98 -6.51
N ARG A 307 -8.05 -2.58 -5.42
CA ARG A 307 -6.65 -2.46 -5.02
C ARG A 307 -6.04 -3.82 -4.77
N ILE A 308 -4.79 -3.99 -5.17
CA ILE A 308 -3.99 -5.11 -4.71
C ILE A 308 -3.75 -4.96 -3.19
N LEU A 309 -3.99 -6.03 -2.43
CA LEU A 309 -3.82 -6.04 -0.98
C LEU A 309 -2.36 -5.91 -0.57
N HIS A 310 -1.46 -6.53 -1.34
CA HIS A 310 -0.04 -6.53 -1.03
C HIS A 310 0.83 -6.60 -2.29
N LEU A 311 1.90 -5.79 -2.35
CA LEU A 311 2.75 -5.64 -3.53
C LEU A 311 3.41 -6.95 -4.00
N SER A 312 3.58 -7.95 -3.14
CA SER A 312 4.08 -9.27 -3.57
C SER A 312 3.23 -9.90 -4.67
N PHE A 313 1.93 -9.60 -4.73
CA PHE A 313 1.06 -10.10 -5.79
C PHE A 313 1.37 -9.39 -7.12
N ARG A 314 1.62 -8.08 -7.08
CA ARG A 314 2.15 -7.34 -8.24
C ARG A 314 3.48 -7.93 -8.71
N ASP A 315 4.40 -8.16 -7.78
CA ASP A 315 5.72 -8.73 -8.07
C ASP A 315 5.59 -10.13 -8.71
N PHE A 316 4.65 -10.96 -8.23
CA PHE A 316 4.30 -12.25 -8.85
C PHE A 316 3.81 -12.10 -10.29
N LEU A 317 2.85 -11.21 -10.57
CA LEU A 317 2.31 -11.02 -11.92
C LEU A 317 3.39 -10.57 -12.91
N LEU A 318 4.39 -9.81 -12.46
CA LEU A 318 5.50 -9.32 -13.29
C LEU A 318 6.63 -10.33 -13.51
N GLN A 319 6.65 -11.45 -12.79
CA GLN A 319 7.79 -12.39 -12.79
C GLN A 319 7.40 -13.84 -13.05
N THR A 320 6.13 -14.21 -12.85
CA THR A 320 5.66 -15.59 -13.04
C THR A 320 5.85 -16.05 -14.48
N ARG A 321 6.14 -17.34 -14.68
CA ARG A 321 6.17 -17.97 -16.01
C ARG A 321 4.83 -18.60 -16.39
N SER A 322 3.82 -18.45 -15.52
CA SER A 322 2.49 -18.99 -15.72
C SER A 322 1.68 -18.16 -16.73
N LYS A 323 0.46 -18.63 -17.01
CA LYS A 323 -0.53 -17.89 -17.82
C LYS A 323 -0.92 -16.51 -17.23
N PHE A 324 -0.56 -16.23 -15.99
CA PHE A 324 -0.87 -14.98 -15.29
C PHE A 324 0.24 -13.92 -15.43
N PHE A 325 1.28 -14.18 -16.22
CA PHE A 325 2.33 -13.19 -16.49
C PHE A 325 1.76 -11.95 -17.18
N VAL A 326 2.09 -10.78 -16.62
CA VAL A 326 1.71 -9.47 -17.15
C VAL A 326 2.97 -8.75 -17.64
N GLN A 327 2.99 -8.41 -18.92
CA GLN A 327 4.07 -7.62 -19.50
C GLN A 327 3.77 -6.13 -19.33
N GLU A 328 4.36 -5.52 -18.30
CA GLU A 328 4.05 -4.14 -17.87
C GLU A 328 4.07 -3.12 -19.02
N LYS A 329 5.08 -3.17 -19.90
CA LYS A 329 5.20 -2.25 -21.02
C LYS A 329 4.03 -2.36 -22.01
N HIS A 330 3.71 -3.59 -22.42
CA HIS A 330 2.62 -3.86 -23.35
C HIS A 330 1.26 -3.46 -22.75
N THR A 331 1.01 -3.82 -21.49
CA THR A 331 -0.23 -3.45 -20.80
C THR A 331 -0.41 -1.94 -20.68
N ARG A 332 0.68 -1.19 -20.43
CA ARG A 332 0.63 0.27 -20.41
C ARG A 332 0.33 0.85 -21.79
N GLU A 333 0.98 0.33 -22.83
CA GLU A 333 0.73 0.74 -24.23
C GLU A 333 -0.74 0.51 -24.62
N GLU A 334 -1.32 -0.65 -24.29
CA GLU A 334 -2.73 -0.94 -24.53
C GLU A 334 -3.66 0.04 -23.81
N ILE A 335 -3.41 0.33 -22.53
CA ILE A 335 -4.22 1.31 -21.77
C ILE A 335 -4.14 2.70 -22.40
N ILE A 336 -2.95 3.14 -22.83
CA ILE A 336 -2.77 4.45 -23.50
C ILE A 336 -3.58 4.48 -24.80
N ILE A 337 -3.53 3.41 -25.61
CA ILE A 337 -4.29 3.32 -26.85
C ILE A 337 -5.80 3.40 -26.58
N HIS A 338 -6.30 2.68 -25.57
CA HIS A 338 -7.70 2.78 -25.17
C HIS A 338 -8.08 4.18 -24.69
N CYS A 339 -7.23 4.84 -23.88
CA CYS A 339 -7.45 6.23 -23.47
C CYS A 339 -7.52 7.18 -24.66
N LEU A 340 -6.60 7.06 -25.62
CA LEU A 340 -6.56 7.89 -26.83
C LEU A 340 -7.81 7.68 -27.69
N ASN A 341 -8.23 6.43 -27.87
CA ASN A 341 -9.44 6.12 -28.62
C ASN A 341 -10.69 6.67 -27.92
N HIS A 342 -10.79 6.52 -26.60
CA HIS A 342 -11.91 7.04 -25.83
C HIS A 342 -11.97 8.58 -25.88
N MET A 343 -10.83 9.26 -25.73
CA MET A 343 -10.74 10.70 -25.91
C MET A 343 -11.17 11.14 -27.32
N ARG A 344 -10.77 10.40 -28.35
CA ARG A 344 -11.16 10.71 -29.74
C ARG A 344 -12.68 10.60 -29.96
N LEU A 345 -13.35 9.69 -29.27
CA LEU A 345 -14.79 9.46 -29.42
C LEU A 345 -15.63 10.45 -28.59
N GLU A 346 -15.23 10.74 -27.35
CA GLU A 346 -16.05 11.48 -26.40
C GLU A 346 -15.67 12.96 -26.25
N LEU A 347 -14.43 13.36 -26.57
CA LEU A 347 -14.06 14.78 -26.52
C LEU A 347 -14.72 15.53 -27.66
N LYS A 348 -15.43 16.60 -27.29
CA LYS A 348 -15.99 17.57 -28.22
C LYS A 348 -15.66 18.98 -27.77
N ARG A 349 -15.58 19.89 -28.74
CA ARG A 349 -15.41 21.32 -28.47
C ARG A 349 -16.60 21.81 -27.64
N ASN A 350 -16.33 22.61 -26.61
CA ASN A 350 -17.34 23.08 -25.68
C ASN A 350 -18.14 21.92 -25.05
N ILE A 351 -17.46 20.96 -24.41
CA ILE A 351 -18.07 19.73 -23.88
C ILE A 351 -19.22 19.99 -22.90
N CYS A 352 -19.18 21.09 -22.16
CA CYS A 352 -20.23 21.52 -21.24
C CYS A 352 -21.31 22.40 -21.89
N ASN A 353 -21.27 22.60 -23.21
CA ASN A 353 -22.18 23.47 -23.97
C ASN A 353 -22.38 24.86 -23.32
N LEU A 354 -21.29 25.49 -22.90
CA LEU A 354 -21.30 26.82 -22.30
C LEU A 354 -21.72 27.86 -23.33
N GLU A 355 -22.46 28.89 -22.89
CA GLU A 355 -22.93 29.98 -23.77
C GLU A 355 -21.76 30.81 -24.33
N SER A 356 -20.68 30.95 -23.57
CA SER A 356 -19.49 31.70 -23.97
C SER A 356 -18.21 30.91 -23.71
N PHE A 357 -17.28 30.96 -24.68
CA PHE A 357 -15.91 30.43 -24.52
C PHE A 357 -15.08 31.20 -23.48
N GLY A 358 -15.52 32.41 -23.08
CA GLY A 358 -14.88 33.22 -22.04
C GLY A 358 -15.39 32.94 -20.62
N THR A 359 -16.26 31.94 -20.43
CA THR A 359 -16.79 31.61 -19.09
C THR A 359 -15.67 31.17 -18.15
N GLU A 360 -15.54 31.82 -17.00
CA GLU A 360 -14.53 31.47 -15.99
C GLU A 360 -14.79 30.08 -15.38
N ARG A 361 -13.72 29.34 -15.07
CA ARG A 361 -13.82 27.99 -14.50
C ARG A 361 -14.62 27.94 -13.18
N THR A 362 -14.52 28.99 -12.38
CA THR A 362 -15.23 29.19 -11.10
C THR A 362 -16.74 29.37 -11.27
N ALA A 363 -17.18 29.88 -12.43
CA ALA A 363 -18.59 30.09 -12.75
C ALA A 363 -19.28 28.83 -13.30
N ILE A 364 -18.52 27.79 -13.67
CA ILE A 364 -19.08 26.53 -14.19
C ILE A 364 -19.46 25.61 -13.03
N ASN A 365 -20.74 25.22 -12.99
CA ASN A 365 -21.27 24.29 -12.00
C ASN A 365 -20.51 22.95 -12.03
N SER A 366 -20.02 22.51 -10.87
CA SER A 366 -19.29 21.24 -10.74
C SER A 366 -20.12 20.01 -11.11
N ALA A 367 -21.44 20.03 -10.88
CA ALA A 367 -22.33 18.95 -11.26
C ALA A 367 -22.46 18.83 -12.78
N LEU A 368 -22.52 19.97 -13.49
CA LEU A 368 -22.52 20.00 -14.96
C LEU A 368 -21.24 19.38 -15.51
N ILE A 369 -20.09 19.72 -14.91
CA ILE A 369 -18.80 19.16 -15.32
C ILE A 369 -18.76 17.65 -15.08
N ALA A 370 -19.23 17.16 -13.94
CA ALA A 370 -19.28 15.73 -13.65
C ALA A 370 -20.25 14.97 -14.58
N GLN A 371 -21.30 15.63 -15.06
CA GLN A 371 -22.24 15.07 -16.03
C GLN A 371 -21.65 15.02 -17.45
N CYS A 372 -20.90 16.05 -17.85
CA CYS A 372 -20.31 16.14 -19.19
C CYS A 372 -18.99 15.38 -19.31
N LEU A 373 -18.20 15.28 -18.23
CA LEU A 373 -16.96 14.51 -18.15
C LEU A 373 -17.22 13.24 -17.34
N GLN A 374 -17.65 12.19 -18.05
CA GLN A 374 -17.79 10.87 -17.45
C GLN A 374 -16.46 10.40 -16.85
N PRO A 375 -16.48 9.55 -15.80
CA PRO A 375 -15.28 9.18 -15.07
C PRO A 375 -14.16 8.58 -15.94
N GLU A 376 -14.53 7.84 -16.97
CA GLU A 376 -13.64 7.21 -17.96
C GLU A 376 -12.91 8.27 -18.78
N LEU A 377 -13.63 9.25 -19.31
CA LEU A 377 -13.07 10.36 -20.06
C LEU A 377 -12.14 11.20 -19.19
N HIS A 378 -12.55 11.49 -17.96
CA HIS A 378 -11.70 12.19 -16.99
C HIS A 378 -10.42 11.42 -16.69
N TYR A 379 -10.49 10.08 -16.57
CA TYR A 379 -9.29 9.24 -16.42
C TYR A 379 -8.39 9.35 -17.65
N SER A 380 -8.95 9.16 -18.86
CA SER A 380 -8.20 9.19 -20.11
C SER A 380 -7.53 10.52 -20.42
N CYS A 381 -8.09 11.65 -19.97
CA CYS A 381 -7.46 12.96 -20.14
C CYS A 381 -6.36 13.26 -19.12
N ARG A 382 -6.31 12.54 -17.99
CA ARG A 382 -5.38 12.81 -16.89
C ARG A 382 -4.13 11.95 -16.93
N TYR A 383 -4.25 10.71 -17.39
CA TYR A 383 -3.21 9.69 -17.41
C TYR A 383 -2.99 9.19 -18.83
#